data_AF-A0A1Y3NBB3-F1
#
_entry.id   AF-A0A1Y3NBB3-F1
#
_cell.length_a   1.000
_cell.length_b   1.000
_cell.length_c   1.000
_cell.angle_alpha   90.00
_cell.angle_beta   90.00
_cell.angle_gamma   90.00
#
_symmetry.space_group_name_H-M   'P 1'
#
loop_
_entity.id
_entity.type
_entity.pdbx_description
1 polymer ?
#
loop_
_entity_poly.entity_id
_entity_poly.type
_entity_poly.pdbx_seq_one_letter_code
_entity_poly.pdbx_strand_id
1 'polypeptide(L)'
;MEEGKDDVEDINELNLYSQNEENNRKVRIQYRGLLEDLKDVNSTDMLIDKLSTGNKLYKMVNRTQEATLDSQFLLASAEIGAKQVESIKLSGENFDTEEWINKLLTVMGGRQDINIKQENNETVNLDLLRWETIGMRAEPFFDKVPKIDNMIGPLSTEQKEKRTVTRHARENKNSVNLKKPQELRKEDIKQQENETTKNVVQICRILEKVGRVNLFEFIINPETSIISFQVS
;
A
#
# COMPACT_ATOMS: atom_id res chain seq x y z
N MET A 1 -64.57 8.20 -27.66
CA MET A 1 -63.43 8.27 -28.59
C MET A 1 -62.21 8.56 -27.75
N GLU A 2 -61.65 7.52 -27.15
CA GLU A 2 -60.37 7.53 -26.43
C GLU A 2 -59.65 6.25 -26.87
N GLU A 3 -59.20 6.23 -28.12
CA GLU A 3 -58.25 5.25 -28.65
C GLU A 3 -57.15 6.08 -29.28
N GLY A 4 -55.92 5.98 -28.78
CA GLY A 4 -54.77 6.71 -29.34
C GLY A 4 -53.71 7.20 -28.34
N LYS A 5 -53.80 6.84 -27.04
CA LYS A 5 -52.70 7.10 -26.08
C LYS A 5 -51.79 5.89 -25.87
N ASP A 6 -52.32 4.68 -25.95
CA ASP A 6 -51.57 3.45 -25.66
C ASP A 6 -50.51 3.15 -26.75
N ASP A 7 -50.82 3.45 -28.02
CA ASP A 7 -49.91 3.20 -29.14
C ASP A 7 -48.63 4.06 -29.10
N VAL A 8 -48.67 5.23 -28.45
CA VAL A 8 -47.53 6.19 -28.42
C VAL A 8 -46.53 5.85 -27.32
N GLU A 9 -46.97 5.29 -26.19
CA GLU A 9 -46.09 4.82 -25.12
C GLU A 9 -45.32 3.56 -25.53
N ASP A 10 -46.00 2.60 -26.18
CA ASP A 10 -45.37 1.38 -26.70
C ASP A 10 -44.28 1.65 -27.75
N ILE A 11 -44.47 2.65 -28.62
CA ILE A 11 -43.47 3.05 -29.63
C ILE A 11 -42.23 3.67 -28.98
N ASN A 12 -42.41 4.45 -27.90
CA ASN A 12 -41.29 5.05 -27.17
C ASN A 12 -40.50 4.01 -26.38
N GLU A 13 -41.16 3.03 -25.76
CA GLU A 13 -40.49 1.93 -25.10
C GLU A 13 -39.73 1.05 -26.10
N LEU A 14 -40.34 0.70 -27.25
CA LEU A 14 -39.64 -0.02 -28.32
C LEU A 14 -38.40 0.73 -28.83
N ASN A 15 -38.49 2.05 -29.00
CA ASN A 15 -37.35 2.87 -29.42
C ASN A 15 -36.24 2.91 -28.36
N LEU A 16 -36.58 2.97 -27.07
CA LEU A 16 -35.60 2.93 -25.99
C LEU A 16 -34.88 1.56 -25.92
N TYR A 17 -35.61 0.47 -26.08
CA TYR A 17 -35.02 -0.88 -26.16
C TYR A 17 -34.17 -1.06 -27.42
N SER A 18 -34.61 -0.55 -28.57
CA SER A 18 -33.87 -0.61 -29.84
C SER A 18 -32.54 0.17 -29.78
N GLN A 19 -32.55 1.39 -29.24
CA GLN A 19 -31.33 2.17 -29.06
C GLN A 19 -30.35 1.51 -28.08
N ASN A 20 -30.87 0.91 -27.01
CA ASN A 20 -30.05 0.11 -26.10
C ASN A 20 -29.49 -1.14 -26.80
N GLU A 21 -30.25 -1.82 -27.66
CA GLU A 21 -29.79 -2.99 -28.43
C GLU A 21 -28.64 -2.64 -29.38
N GLU A 22 -28.72 -1.53 -30.09
CA GLU A 22 -27.65 -1.05 -30.98
C GLU A 22 -26.39 -0.64 -30.21
N ASN A 23 -26.55 0.06 -29.09
CA ASN A 23 -25.43 0.45 -28.23
C ASN A 23 -24.75 -0.78 -27.63
N ASN A 24 -25.52 -1.72 -27.10
CA ASN A 24 -25.07 -3.01 -26.61
C ASN A 24 -24.32 -3.80 -27.70
N ARG A 25 -24.83 -3.78 -28.95
CA ARG A 25 -24.13 -4.37 -30.10
C ARG A 25 -22.78 -3.70 -30.36
N LYS A 26 -22.69 -2.37 -30.31
CA LYS A 26 -21.42 -1.63 -30.48
C LYS A 26 -20.42 -1.99 -29.37
N VAL A 27 -20.88 -2.07 -28.12
CA VAL A 27 -20.05 -2.47 -26.97
C VAL A 27 -19.47 -3.88 -27.21
N ARG A 28 -20.28 -4.84 -27.66
CA ARG A 28 -19.80 -6.19 -28.00
C ARG A 28 -18.75 -6.20 -29.12
N ILE A 29 -18.92 -5.37 -30.14
CA ILE A 29 -17.95 -5.25 -31.24
C ILE A 29 -16.63 -4.67 -30.70
N GLN A 30 -16.71 -3.63 -29.87
CA GLN A 30 -15.53 -3.00 -29.28
C GLN A 30 -14.78 -3.95 -28.34
N TYR A 31 -15.45 -4.71 -27.49
CA TYR A 31 -14.79 -5.73 -26.66
C TYR A 31 -14.12 -6.83 -27.49
N ARG A 32 -14.75 -7.27 -28.59
CA ARG A 32 -14.15 -8.27 -29.48
C ARG A 32 -12.90 -7.73 -30.17
N GLY A 33 -12.95 -6.48 -30.66
CA GLY A 33 -11.77 -5.82 -31.22
C GLY A 33 -10.67 -5.62 -30.17
N LEU A 34 -11.04 -5.23 -28.94
CA LEU A 34 -10.11 -5.08 -27.84
C LEU A 34 -9.42 -6.40 -27.48
N LEU A 35 -10.15 -7.52 -27.52
CA LEU A 35 -9.61 -8.86 -27.26
C LEU A 35 -8.68 -9.34 -28.39
N GLU A 36 -8.93 -8.91 -29.62
CA GLU A 36 -8.05 -9.18 -30.76
C GLU A 36 -6.76 -8.36 -30.64
N ASP A 37 -6.88 -7.04 -30.43
CA ASP A 37 -5.75 -6.13 -30.21
C ASP A 37 -4.86 -6.54 -29.03
N LEU A 38 -5.47 -7.14 -28.00
CA LEU A 38 -4.77 -7.56 -26.79
C LEU A 38 -3.71 -8.63 -27.09
N LYS A 39 -3.87 -9.41 -28.17
CA LYS A 39 -2.88 -10.42 -28.58
C LYS A 39 -1.57 -9.82 -29.07
N ASP A 40 -1.60 -8.58 -29.57
CA ASP A 40 -0.44 -7.88 -30.14
C ASP A 40 0.26 -6.97 -29.11
N VAL A 41 -0.13 -7.04 -27.83
CA VAL A 41 0.42 -6.18 -26.77
C VAL A 41 1.79 -6.68 -26.32
N ASN A 42 2.83 -5.95 -26.76
CA ASN A 42 4.22 -6.27 -26.46
C ASN A 42 4.85 -5.39 -25.37
N SER A 43 4.17 -4.32 -24.95
CA SER A 43 4.67 -3.37 -23.94
C SER A 43 3.66 -3.16 -22.81
N THR A 44 4.16 -2.86 -21.62
CA THR A 44 3.34 -2.56 -20.44
C THR A 44 2.51 -1.29 -20.64
N ASP A 45 3.05 -0.28 -21.32
CA ASP A 45 2.30 0.95 -21.62
C ASP A 45 1.11 0.68 -22.55
N MET A 46 1.29 -0.21 -23.54
CA MET A 46 0.21 -0.63 -24.43
C MET A 46 -0.87 -1.40 -23.66
N LEU A 47 -0.47 -2.27 -22.70
CA LEU A 47 -1.42 -2.97 -21.85
C LEU A 47 -2.24 -2.01 -20.98
N ILE A 48 -1.60 -0.98 -20.42
CA ILE A 48 -2.25 0.05 -19.60
C ILE A 48 -3.25 0.86 -20.45
N ASP A 49 -2.90 1.23 -21.68
CA ASP A 49 -3.82 1.94 -22.57
C ASP A 49 -5.04 1.08 -22.93
N LYS A 50 -4.84 -0.20 -23.27
CA LYS A 50 -5.94 -1.14 -23.54
C LYS A 50 -6.81 -1.39 -22.30
N LEU A 51 -6.23 -1.42 -21.10
CA LEU A 51 -6.99 -1.51 -19.85
C LEU A 51 -7.80 -0.23 -19.59
N SER A 52 -7.26 0.94 -19.92
CA SER A 52 -7.96 2.22 -19.82
C SER A 52 -9.15 2.31 -20.77
N THR A 53 -9.01 1.83 -22.01
CA THR A 53 -10.13 1.75 -22.95
C THR A 53 -11.18 0.74 -22.49
N GLY A 54 -10.78 -0.44 -22.00
CA GLY A 54 -11.68 -1.41 -21.37
C GLY A 54 -12.47 -0.82 -20.19
N ASN A 55 -11.81 -0.08 -19.30
CA ASN A 55 -12.47 0.57 -18.15
C ASN A 55 -13.49 1.65 -18.57
N LYS A 56 -13.31 2.29 -19.73
CA LYS A 56 -14.33 3.20 -20.30
C LYS A 56 -15.53 2.41 -20.82
N LEU A 57 -15.31 1.29 -21.49
CA LEU A 57 -16.35 0.41 -22.01
C LEU A 57 -17.19 -0.24 -20.90
N TYR A 58 -16.56 -0.55 -19.76
CA TYR A 58 -17.22 -1.12 -18.60
C TYR A 58 -18.45 -0.31 -18.14
N LYS A 59 -18.40 1.02 -18.26
CA LYS A 59 -19.52 1.91 -17.90
C LYS A 59 -20.77 1.73 -18.78
N MET A 60 -20.63 1.12 -19.95
CA MET A 60 -21.71 0.90 -20.92
C MET A 60 -22.20 -0.55 -20.91
N VAL A 61 -21.65 -1.40 -20.05
CA VAL A 61 -22.05 -2.81 -19.91
C VAL A 61 -23.37 -2.89 -19.16
N ASN A 62 -24.42 -3.31 -19.88
CA ASN A 62 -25.76 -3.39 -19.30
C ASN A 62 -26.30 -4.83 -19.23
N ARG A 63 -25.80 -5.72 -20.10
CA ARG A 63 -26.29 -7.10 -20.22
C ARG A 63 -25.23 -8.12 -19.84
N THR A 64 -25.69 -9.29 -19.42
CA THR A 64 -24.83 -10.43 -19.05
C THR A 64 -23.87 -10.84 -20.17
N GLN A 65 -24.29 -10.76 -21.43
CA GLN A 65 -23.44 -11.09 -22.57
C GLN A 65 -22.20 -10.18 -22.68
N GLU A 66 -22.35 -8.88 -22.41
CA GLU A 66 -21.23 -7.93 -22.41
C GLU A 66 -20.38 -8.09 -21.16
N ALA A 67 -20.99 -8.36 -20.00
CA ALA A 67 -20.26 -8.66 -18.78
C ALA A 67 -19.38 -9.92 -18.92
N THR A 68 -19.83 -10.92 -19.68
CA THR A 68 -19.00 -12.09 -20.01
C THR A 68 -17.80 -11.72 -20.88
N LEU A 69 -17.97 -10.84 -21.87
CA LEU A 69 -16.85 -10.36 -22.70
C LEU A 69 -15.87 -9.51 -21.90
N ASP A 70 -16.37 -8.67 -20.99
CA ASP A 70 -15.55 -7.88 -20.06
C ASP A 70 -14.71 -8.79 -19.15
N SER A 71 -15.34 -9.83 -18.57
CA SER A 71 -14.65 -10.82 -17.75
C SER A 71 -13.57 -11.57 -18.54
N GLN A 72 -13.85 -11.93 -19.80
CA GLN A 72 -12.87 -12.56 -20.69
C GLN A 72 -11.71 -11.62 -21.01
N PHE A 73 -11.99 -10.34 -21.28
CA PHE A 73 -10.98 -9.32 -21.52
C PHE A 73 -10.06 -9.11 -20.30
N LEU A 74 -10.63 -9.03 -19.10
CA LEU A 74 -9.87 -8.89 -17.86
C LEU A 74 -9.00 -10.11 -17.59
N LEU A 75 -9.50 -11.32 -17.83
CA LEU A 75 -8.73 -12.55 -17.69
C LEU A 75 -7.52 -12.55 -18.63
N ALA A 76 -7.75 -12.28 -19.92
CA ALA A 76 -6.66 -12.23 -20.90
C ALA A 76 -5.64 -11.12 -20.57
N SER A 77 -6.11 -9.96 -20.08
CA SER A 77 -5.24 -8.86 -19.66
C SER A 77 -4.39 -9.24 -18.45
N ALA A 78 -4.96 -9.97 -17.49
CA ALA A 78 -4.24 -10.48 -16.33
C ALA A 78 -3.18 -11.52 -16.73
N GLU A 79 -3.49 -12.43 -17.66
CA GLU A 79 -2.51 -13.40 -18.19
C GLU A 79 -1.34 -12.72 -18.89
N ILE A 80 -1.60 -11.70 -19.71
CA ILE A 80 -0.55 -10.92 -20.37
C ILE A 80 0.25 -10.11 -19.35
N GLY A 81 -0.42 -9.49 -18.38
CA GLY A 81 0.24 -8.79 -17.29
C GLY A 81 1.17 -9.71 -16.50
N ALA A 82 0.73 -10.93 -16.19
CA ALA A 82 1.55 -11.94 -15.52
C ALA A 82 2.79 -12.30 -16.36
N LYS A 83 2.61 -12.56 -17.66
CA LYS A 83 3.72 -12.84 -18.60
C LYS A 83 4.68 -11.67 -18.72
N GLN A 84 4.19 -10.44 -18.76
CA GLN A 84 5.03 -9.23 -18.80
C GLN A 84 5.79 -9.04 -17.48
N VAL A 85 5.16 -9.30 -16.33
CA VAL A 85 5.86 -9.23 -15.04
C VAL A 85 6.92 -10.32 -14.94
N GLU A 86 6.65 -11.52 -15.44
CA GLU A 86 7.64 -12.59 -15.56
C GLU A 86 8.78 -12.18 -16.50
N SER A 87 8.50 -11.59 -17.67
CA SER A 87 9.55 -11.13 -18.58
C SER A 87 10.33 -9.94 -18.02
N ILE A 88 9.70 -9.04 -17.27
CA ILE A 88 10.38 -7.96 -16.53
C ILE A 88 11.21 -8.54 -15.39
N LYS A 89 10.77 -9.61 -14.73
CA LYS A 89 11.59 -10.31 -13.71
C LYS A 89 12.74 -11.11 -14.32
N LEU A 90 12.62 -11.53 -15.57
CA LEU A 90 13.68 -12.21 -16.31
C LEU A 90 14.64 -11.21 -16.99
N SER A 91 14.14 -10.02 -17.34
CA SER A 91 14.90 -8.89 -17.91
C SER A 91 15.51 -8.00 -16.82
N GLY A 92 14.88 -7.97 -15.65
CA GLY A 92 15.47 -7.65 -14.36
C GLY A 92 16.32 -8.83 -13.94
N GLU A 93 17.40 -9.02 -14.71
CA GLU A 93 18.71 -9.50 -14.26
C GLU A 93 18.64 -10.09 -12.85
N ASN A 94 18.86 -11.40 -12.73
CA ASN A 94 19.46 -11.97 -11.53
C ASN A 94 20.54 -10.98 -11.12
N PHE A 95 20.28 -10.17 -10.08
CA PHE A 95 21.15 -9.07 -9.72
C PHE A 95 22.56 -9.64 -9.62
N ASP A 96 23.37 -9.37 -10.63
CA ASP A 96 24.68 -9.98 -10.71
C ASP A 96 25.52 -9.17 -9.73
N THR A 97 25.59 -9.70 -8.51
CA THR A 97 26.37 -9.16 -7.41
C THR A 97 27.80 -8.89 -7.87
N GLU A 98 28.35 -9.74 -8.73
CA GLU A 98 29.73 -9.59 -9.20
C GLU A 98 29.85 -8.45 -10.21
N GLU A 99 28.95 -8.36 -11.19
CA GLU A 99 28.93 -7.23 -12.13
C GLU A 99 28.69 -5.89 -11.41
N TRP A 100 27.79 -5.87 -10.43
CA TRP A 100 27.52 -4.70 -9.60
C TRP A 100 28.74 -4.30 -8.76
N ILE A 101 29.39 -5.24 -8.07
CA ILE A 101 30.62 -4.99 -7.30
C ILE A 101 31.72 -4.46 -8.24
N ASN A 102 31.86 -5.01 -9.44
CA ASN A 102 32.87 -4.58 -10.41
C ASN A 102 32.62 -3.15 -10.91
N LYS A 103 31.37 -2.78 -11.21
CA LYS A 103 30.98 -1.41 -11.56
C LYS A 103 31.19 -0.45 -10.38
N LEU A 104 30.82 -0.88 -9.17
CA LEU A 104 30.98 -0.13 -7.94
C LEU A 104 32.47 0.19 -7.67
N LEU A 105 33.34 -0.80 -7.80
CA LEU A 105 34.77 -0.65 -7.63
C LEU A 105 35.40 0.31 -8.65
N THR A 106 34.89 0.27 -9.88
CA THR A 106 35.29 1.21 -10.94
C THR A 106 34.93 2.65 -10.56
N VAL A 107 33.74 2.89 -10.02
CA VAL A 107 33.28 4.22 -9.58
C VAL A 107 34.04 4.73 -8.35
N MET A 108 34.46 3.83 -7.46
CA MET A 108 35.28 4.16 -6.28
C MET A 108 36.74 4.47 -6.60
N GLY A 109 37.18 4.28 -7.85
CA GLY A 109 38.57 4.49 -8.26
C GLY A 109 39.50 3.32 -7.96
N GLY A 110 38.98 2.15 -7.54
CA GLY A 110 39.77 0.93 -7.33
C GLY A 110 40.35 0.32 -8.61
N ARG A 111 40.11 0.96 -9.77
CA ARG A 111 40.64 0.59 -11.10
C ARG A 111 41.25 1.79 -11.82
N GLN A 112 41.96 2.68 -11.12
CA GLN A 112 42.99 3.45 -11.81
C GLN A 112 44.13 2.47 -12.11
N ASP A 113 44.36 2.21 -13.40
CA ASP A 113 45.45 1.43 -14.00
C ASP A 113 45.26 -0.09 -14.16
N ILE A 114 44.20 -0.54 -14.83
CA ILE A 114 44.27 -1.82 -15.58
C ILE A 114 44.88 -1.56 -16.96
N ASN A 115 46.14 -1.14 -16.95
CA ASN A 115 47.03 -1.27 -18.11
C ASN A 115 48.41 -1.78 -17.66
N ILE A 116 48.44 -2.64 -16.64
CA ILE A 116 49.65 -3.30 -16.18
C ILE A 116 49.43 -4.80 -16.19
N LYS A 117 50.38 -5.45 -16.87
CA LYS A 117 50.51 -6.87 -17.10
C LYS A 117 50.65 -7.64 -15.78
N GLN A 118 50.04 -8.84 -15.78
CA GLN A 118 50.49 -10.07 -15.13
C GLN A 118 50.65 -10.12 -13.61
N GLU A 119 50.15 -11.25 -13.08
CA GLU A 119 50.73 -12.00 -11.95
C GLU A 119 50.85 -11.24 -10.63
N ASN A 120 49.80 -11.28 -9.82
CA ASN A 120 49.82 -11.76 -8.43
C ASN A 120 48.52 -11.33 -7.73
N ASN A 121 47.74 -12.33 -7.27
CA ASN A 121 46.63 -12.24 -6.32
C ASN A 121 46.04 -10.84 -6.06
N GLU A 122 44.98 -10.52 -6.82
CA GLU A 122 44.17 -9.30 -6.73
C GLU A 122 43.58 -9.12 -5.32
N THR A 123 44.35 -8.49 -4.42
CA THR A 123 43.80 -7.88 -3.22
C THR A 123 43.50 -6.43 -3.56
N VAL A 124 42.24 -6.18 -3.91
CA VAL A 124 41.71 -4.82 -4.00
C VAL A 124 42.06 -4.10 -2.70
N ASN A 125 42.78 -2.98 -2.77
CA ASN A 125 43.09 -2.20 -1.59
C ASN A 125 41.85 -1.36 -1.20
N LEU A 126 41.04 -1.88 -0.27
CA LEU A 126 39.81 -1.24 0.19
C LEU A 126 40.04 0.15 0.79
N ASP A 127 41.23 0.42 1.33
CA ASP A 127 41.57 1.69 1.97
C ASP A 127 41.76 2.84 0.97
N LEU A 128 41.97 2.51 -0.32
CA LEU A 128 42.08 3.50 -1.41
C LEU A 128 40.74 3.78 -2.09
N LEU A 129 39.65 3.12 -1.67
CA LEU A 129 38.34 3.31 -2.27
C LEU A 129 37.72 4.63 -1.82
N ARG A 130 37.35 5.45 -2.80
CA ARG A 130 36.70 6.72 -2.57
C ARG A 130 35.20 6.55 -2.32
N TRP A 131 34.84 6.12 -1.12
CA TRP A 131 33.44 5.96 -0.70
C TRP A 131 32.60 7.24 -0.84
N GLU A 132 33.23 8.41 -0.71
CA GLU A 132 32.60 9.71 -0.87
C GLU A 132 31.96 9.91 -2.27
N THR A 133 32.55 9.35 -3.35
CA THR A 133 31.99 9.52 -4.70
C THR A 133 30.62 8.87 -4.85
N ILE A 134 30.44 7.72 -4.21
CA ILE A 134 29.17 7.01 -4.21
C ILE A 134 28.20 7.68 -3.28
N GLY A 135 28.64 8.15 -2.11
CA GLY A 135 27.80 8.95 -1.21
C GLY A 135 27.16 10.13 -1.94
N MET A 136 27.96 10.93 -2.65
CA MET A 136 27.46 12.06 -3.45
C MET A 136 26.55 11.64 -4.61
N ARG A 137 26.80 10.47 -5.23
CA ARG A 137 25.97 9.99 -6.34
C ARG A 137 24.67 9.33 -5.86
N ALA A 138 24.66 8.80 -4.65
CA ALA A 138 23.53 8.17 -4.02
C ALA A 138 22.64 9.16 -3.26
N GLU A 139 23.17 10.34 -2.89
CA GLU A 139 22.45 11.43 -2.21
C GLU A 139 21.03 11.69 -2.77
N PRO A 140 20.81 11.82 -4.09
CA PRO A 140 19.46 12.09 -4.62
C PRO A 140 18.45 10.96 -4.41
N PHE A 141 18.94 9.73 -4.18
CA PHE A 141 18.11 8.54 -3.97
C PHE A 141 17.78 8.33 -2.49
N PHE A 142 18.55 8.93 -1.58
CA PHE A 142 18.32 8.88 -0.14
C PHE A 142 17.44 10.01 0.39
N ASP A 143 17.02 10.95 -0.47
CA ASP A 143 16.43 12.22 -0.05
C ASP A 143 14.94 12.18 0.33
N LYS A 144 14.46 11.01 0.80
CA LYS A 144 13.13 10.87 1.40
C LYS A 144 13.19 9.88 2.55
N VAL A 145 13.50 10.38 3.74
CA VAL A 145 12.93 9.76 4.95
C VAL A 145 11.42 10.01 4.85
N PRO A 146 10.57 8.97 4.78
CA PRO A 146 9.14 9.18 4.97
C PRO A 146 9.00 9.93 6.28
N LYS A 147 8.45 11.15 6.25
CA LYS A 147 8.07 11.82 7.49
C LYS A 147 7.17 10.81 8.20
N ILE A 148 7.53 10.43 9.42
CA ILE A 148 6.62 9.71 10.30
C ILE A 148 5.50 10.73 10.53
N ASP A 149 4.49 10.70 9.68
CA ASP A 149 3.22 11.32 9.99
C ASP A 149 2.78 10.56 11.22
N ASN A 150 2.88 11.21 12.38
CA ASN A 150 2.36 10.62 13.61
C ASN A 150 0.99 10.11 13.24
N MET A 151 0.77 8.80 13.40
CA MET A 151 -0.53 8.19 13.21
C MET A 151 -1.54 9.00 14.01
N ILE A 152 -2.17 9.98 13.36
CA ILE A 152 -3.42 10.55 13.80
C ILE A 152 -4.29 9.31 13.85
N GLY A 153 -4.72 8.98 15.06
CA GLY A 153 -5.30 7.70 15.43
C GLY A 153 -6.39 7.22 14.47
N PRO A 154 -6.80 5.95 14.64
CA PRO A 154 -7.49 5.15 13.63
C PRO A 154 -8.42 5.95 12.71
N LEU A 155 -8.06 6.06 11.42
CA LEU A 155 -8.81 6.72 10.34
C LEU A 155 -10.11 5.94 9.96
N SER A 156 -10.68 5.20 10.91
CA SER A 156 -12.01 4.62 10.78
C SER A 156 -12.58 4.40 12.17
N THR A 157 -13.11 5.48 12.76
CA THR A 157 -14.12 5.30 13.80
C THR A 157 -15.43 5.02 13.06
N GLU A 158 -15.77 3.76 12.87
CA GLU A 158 -17.16 3.40 12.59
C GLU A 158 -17.99 4.04 13.70
N GLN A 159 -18.85 5.00 13.36
CA GLN A 159 -19.84 5.48 14.33
C GLN A 159 -20.62 4.26 14.77
N LYS A 160 -20.42 3.84 16.02
CA LYS A 160 -21.20 2.76 16.62
C LYS A 160 -22.67 3.09 16.41
N GLU A 161 -23.32 2.38 15.48
CA GLU A 161 -24.73 2.55 15.23
C GLU A 161 -25.45 2.34 16.56
N LYS A 162 -26.17 3.38 17.00
CA LYS A 162 -27.00 3.26 18.18
C LYS A 162 -28.07 2.23 17.86
N ARG A 163 -27.90 1.01 18.37
CA ARG A 163 -28.96 0.00 18.35
C ARG A 163 -30.23 0.65 18.87
N THR A 164 -31.25 0.75 18.02
CA THR A 164 -32.58 1.18 18.42
C THR A 164 -33.08 0.18 19.44
N VAL A 165 -33.07 0.57 20.72
CA VAL A 165 -33.61 -0.26 21.79
C VAL A 165 -35.11 -0.33 21.57
N THR A 166 -35.60 -1.45 21.06
CA THR A 166 -37.01 -1.78 21.14
C THR A 166 -37.38 -1.85 22.61
N ARG A 167 -38.15 -0.88 23.10
CA ARG A 167 -38.72 -0.93 24.44
C ARG A 167 -39.69 -2.10 24.49
N HIS A 168 -39.25 -3.23 25.01
CA HIS A 168 -40.16 -4.25 25.48
C HIS A 168 -40.97 -3.68 26.65
N ALA A 169 -42.29 -3.89 26.62
CA ALA A 169 -43.17 -3.54 27.73
C ALA A 169 -42.64 -4.21 29.01
N ARG A 170 -42.63 -3.45 30.12
CA ARG A 170 -42.10 -3.92 31.40
C ARG A 170 -42.88 -5.15 31.85
N GLU A 171 -42.20 -6.29 31.90
CA GLU A 171 -42.67 -7.44 32.67
C GLU A 171 -42.44 -7.13 34.15
N ASN A 172 -43.50 -7.21 34.96
CA ASN A 172 -43.45 -6.95 36.40
C ASN A 172 -42.60 -8.02 37.10
N LYS A 173 -41.29 -7.78 37.20
CA LYS A 173 -40.38 -8.62 37.98
C LYS A 173 -40.61 -8.37 39.48
N ASN A 174 -41.00 -9.43 40.19
CA ASN A 174 -41.17 -9.46 41.63
C ASN A 174 -39.93 -8.91 42.37
N SER A 175 -40.17 -8.03 43.33
CA SER A 175 -39.19 -7.23 44.08
C SER A 175 -38.30 -8.01 45.06
N VAL A 176 -38.46 -9.33 45.15
CA VAL A 176 -37.84 -10.15 46.22
C VAL A 176 -36.39 -10.55 45.90
N ASN A 177 -35.94 -10.46 44.64
CA ASN A 177 -34.61 -10.92 44.22
C ASN A 177 -33.72 -9.82 43.59
N LEU A 178 -33.80 -8.58 44.09
CA LEU A 178 -32.86 -7.52 43.72
C LEU A 178 -31.69 -7.48 44.72
N LYS A 179 -30.58 -8.16 44.42
CA LYS A 179 -29.29 -7.86 45.05
C LYS A 179 -28.69 -6.63 44.36
N LYS A 180 -28.57 -5.51 45.08
CA LYS A 180 -27.90 -4.30 44.60
C LYS A 180 -26.40 -4.60 44.40
N PRO A 181 -25.79 -4.19 43.27
CA PRO A 181 -24.34 -4.25 43.11
C PRO A 181 -23.66 -3.27 44.07
N GLN A 182 -22.52 -3.67 44.61
CA GLN A 182 -21.76 -2.92 45.59
C GLN A 182 -21.04 -1.74 44.90
N GLU A 183 -21.23 -0.52 45.39
CA GLU A 183 -20.52 0.66 44.88
C GLU A 183 -19.04 0.57 45.26
N LEU A 184 -18.18 0.40 44.25
CA LEU A 184 -16.74 0.56 44.40
C LEU A 184 -16.43 2.05 44.54
N ARG A 185 -15.82 2.43 45.67
CA ARG A 185 -15.37 3.81 45.91
C ARG A 185 -14.04 4.04 45.22
N LYS A 186 -13.73 5.30 44.86
CA LYS A 186 -12.48 5.67 44.18
C LYS A 186 -11.21 5.28 44.97
N GLU A 187 -11.36 5.03 46.26
CA GLU A 187 -10.32 4.58 47.19
C GLU A 187 -9.95 3.09 47.02
N ASP A 188 -10.83 2.27 46.44
CA ASP A 188 -10.58 0.84 46.16
C ASP A 188 -9.83 0.63 44.82
N ILE A 189 -9.65 1.70 44.05
CA ILE A 189 -8.88 1.69 42.81
C ILE A 189 -7.42 1.97 43.19
N LYS A 190 -6.61 0.91 43.28
CA LYS A 190 -5.15 1.07 43.30
C LYS A 190 -4.74 1.81 42.03
N GLN A 191 -4.41 3.09 42.15
CA GLN A 191 -3.77 3.83 41.06
C GLN A 191 -2.39 3.19 40.86
N GLN A 192 -2.28 2.33 39.86
CA GLN A 192 -0.98 1.92 39.33
C GLN A 192 -0.35 3.18 38.75
N GLU A 193 0.54 3.82 39.51
CA GLU A 193 1.36 4.90 38.98
C GLU A 193 2.20 4.33 37.85
N ASN A 194 1.87 4.70 36.61
CA ASN A 194 2.51 4.19 35.41
C ASN A 194 4.03 4.42 35.50
N GLU A 195 4.81 3.33 35.60
CA GLU A 195 6.26 3.35 35.71
C GLU A 195 6.92 4.16 34.58
N THR A 196 6.30 4.16 33.40
CA THR A 196 6.72 4.95 32.23
C THR A 196 6.78 6.45 32.53
N THR A 197 5.83 7.00 33.28
CA THR A 197 5.81 8.43 33.60
C THR A 197 6.97 8.81 34.53
N LYS A 198 7.32 7.93 35.48
CA LYS A 198 8.49 8.12 36.36
C LYS A 198 9.79 8.10 35.56
N ASN A 199 9.91 7.14 34.64
CA ASN A 199 11.09 7.01 33.79
C ASN A 199 11.27 8.24 32.88
N VAL A 200 10.19 8.74 32.28
CA VAL A 200 10.23 9.95 31.44
C VAL A 200 10.66 11.18 32.25
N VAL A 201 10.12 11.38 33.45
CA VAL A 201 10.53 12.49 34.34
C VAL A 201 12.00 12.38 34.74
N GLN A 202 12.50 11.17 35.00
CA GLN A 202 13.90 10.94 35.31
C GLN A 202 14.82 11.26 34.12
N ILE A 203 14.44 10.84 32.91
CA ILE A 203 15.20 11.13 31.69
C ILE A 203 15.23 12.64 31.43
N CYS A 204 14.12 13.35 31.58
CA CYS A 204 14.07 14.82 31.43
C CYS A 204 15.07 15.53 32.36
N ARG A 205 15.15 15.12 33.64
CA ARG A 205 16.11 15.70 34.60
C ARG A 205 17.57 15.45 34.22
N ILE A 206 17.86 14.32 33.59
CA ILE A 206 19.22 13.99 33.13
C ILE A 206 19.56 14.84 31.90
N LEU A 207 18.63 14.96 30.95
CA LEU A 207 18.82 15.76 29.74
C LEU A 207 18.99 17.26 30.05
N GLU A 208 18.26 17.80 31.04
CA GLU A 208 18.45 19.18 31.51
C GLU A 208 19.87 19.46 32.03
N LYS A 209 20.53 18.46 32.61
CA LYS A 209 21.92 18.59 33.10
C LYS A 209 22.96 18.46 31.99
N VAL A 210 22.70 17.63 30.98
CA VAL A 210 23.65 17.31 29.90
C VAL A 210 23.57 18.33 28.75
N GLY A 211 22.41 18.96 28.54
CA GLY A 211 22.20 19.96 27.49
C GLY A 211 21.74 19.35 26.16
N ARG A 212 21.96 20.07 25.04
CA ARG A 212 21.50 19.64 23.71
C ARG A 212 22.38 18.52 23.18
N VAL A 213 21.79 17.34 22.97
CA VAL A 213 22.46 16.15 22.42
C VAL A 213 21.85 15.77 21.07
N ASN A 214 22.64 15.19 20.17
CA ASN A 214 22.12 14.67 18.90
C ASN A 214 21.17 13.49 19.18
N LEU A 215 19.93 13.58 18.69
CA LEU A 215 18.88 12.59 18.93
C LEU A 215 19.27 11.20 18.44
N PHE A 216 20.00 11.12 17.31
CA PHE A 216 20.43 9.85 16.74
C PHE A 216 21.50 9.19 17.61
N GLU A 217 22.47 9.95 18.10
CA GLU A 217 23.49 9.44 19.03
C GLU A 217 22.86 9.01 20.36
N PHE A 218 21.85 9.73 20.85
CA PHE A 218 21.13 9.39 22.09
C PHE A 218 20.31 8.09 21.96
N ILE A 219 19.62 7.88 20.85
CA ILE A 219 18.77 6.69 20.63
C ILE A 219 19.60 5.47 20.23
N ILE A 220 20.68 5.66 19.47
CA ILE A 220 21.39 4.58 18.78
C ILE A 220 22.66 4.15 19.53
N ASN A 221 23.07 4.86 20.60
CA ASN A 221 24.37 4.66 21.26
C ASN A 221 24.77 3.16 21.41
N PRO A 222 25.68 2.66 20.55
CA PRO A 222 25.94 1.23 20.43
C PRO A 222 26.71 0.67 21.65
N GLU A 223 27.40 1.52 22.40
CA GLU A 223 28.17 1.14 23.59
C GLU A 223 27.29 0.97 24.86
N THR A 224 26.05 1.47 24.85
CA THR A 224 25.14 1.42 26.01
C THR A 224 23.90 0.54 25.81
N SER A 225 23.92 -0.38 24.82
CA SER A 225 22.86 -1.40 24.70
C SER A 225 22.84 -2.44 25.85
N ILE A 226 23.62 -2.22 26.91
CA ILE A 226 23.45 -2.91 28.19
C ILE A 226 22.75 -1.93 29.14
N ILE A 227 21.42 -1.83 29.00
CA ILE A 227 20.57 -1.43 30.12
C ILE A 227 20.69 -2.56 31.14
N SER A 228 21.67 -2.44 32.03
CA SER A 228 21.79 -3.28 33.21
C SER A 228 20.63 -2.91 34.14
N PHE A 229 19.56 -3.70 34.07
CA PHE A 229 18.60 -3.80 35.15
C PHE A 229 19.32 -4.42 36.36
N GLN A 230 20.03 -3.60 37.14
CA GLN A 230 20.34 -3.96 38.52
C GLN A 230 19.10 -3.67 39.35
N VAL A 231 18.35 -4.74 39.61
CA VAL A 231 17.39 -4.82 40.71
C VAL A 231 18.19 -4.83 42.02
N SER A 232 17.94 -3.83 42.87
CA SER A 232 18.04 -3.92 44.33
C SER A 232 17.00 -2.99 44.93
#